data_AF-F8FEV0-F1
#
_entry.id   AF-F8FEV0-F1
#
_cell.length_a   1.000
_cell.length_b   1.000
_cell.length_c   1.000
_cell.angle_alpha   90.00
_cell.angle_beta   90.00
_cell.angle_gamma   90.00
#
_symmetry.space_group_name_H-M   'P 1'
#
loop_
_entity.id
_entity.type
_entity.pdbx_description
1 polymer ?
#
loop_
_entity_poly.entity_id
_entity_poly.type
_entity_poly.pdbx_seq_one_letter_code
_entity_poly.pdbx_strand_id
1 'polypeptide(L)' 'MLLSLIPCRIRRNAPMKIETNAYQIAPLTEQTQVVDIIQEAESKLARMTGSEITLIAYSKKGEEPDGEA' A
#
# COMPACT_ATOMS: atom_id res chain seq x y z
N MET A 1 31.70 -38.07 10.27
CA MET A 1 31.08 -36.74 10.11
C MET A 1 30.11 -36.81 8.95
N LEU A 2 28.80 -36.89 9.24
CA LEU A 2 27.75 -37.00 8.24
C LEU A 2 27.17 -35.58 8.03
N LEU A 3 27.63 -34.89 6.99
CA LEU A 3 27.08 -33.57 6.60
C LEU A 3 25.75 -33.82 5.86
N SER A 4 24.67 -33.88 6.62
CA SER A 4 23.30 -33.89 6.10
C SER A 4 22.98 -32.54 5.46
N LEU A 5 23.11 -32.45 4.13
CA LEU A 5 22.54 -31.36 3.34
C LEU A 5 21.01 -31.41 3.46
N ILE A 6 20.47 -30.60 4.37
CA ILE A 6 19.04 -30.31 4.43
C ILE A 6 18.73 -29.51 3.15
N PRO A 7 17.91 -30.03 2.22
CA PRO A 7 17.54 -29.27 1.04
C PRO A 7 16.75 -28.05 1.50
N CYS A 8 17.36 -26.87 1.34
CA CYS A 8 16.74 -25.58 1.55
C CYS A 8 15.51 -25.51 0.64
N ARG A 9 14.32 -25.80 1.17
CA ARG A 9 13.06 -25.61 0.46
C ARG A 9 12.88 -24.11 0.22
N ILE A 10 13.34 -23.66 -0.94
CA ILE A 10 13.02 -22.36 -1.52
C ILE A 10 11.50 -22.20 -1.44
N ARG A 11 11.02 -21.35 -0.51
CA ARG A 11 9.61 -20.95 -0.46
C ARG A 11 9.34 -20.24 -1.78
N ARG A 12 8.54 -20.85 -2.66
CA ARG A 12 7.92 -20.12 -3.77
C ARG A 12 7.09 -19.01 -3.14
N ASN A 13 7.50 -17.76 -3.39
CA ASN A 13 6.68 -16.61 -3.05
C ASN A 13 5.39 -16.71 -3.88
N ALA A 14 4.22 -16.70 -3.24
CA ALA A 14 2.97 -16.63 -3.98
C ALA A 14 2.98 -15.36 -4.85
N PRO A 15 2.47 -15.40 -6.09
CA PRO A 15 2.42 -14.21 -6.92
C PRO A 15 1.57 -13.15 -6.23
N MET A 16 2.11 -11.94 -6.10
CA MET A 16 1.40 -10.79 -5.59
C MET A 16 0.15 -10.55 -6.46
N LYS A 17 -1.04 -10.62 -5.86
CA LYS A 17 -2.30 -10.32 -6.54
C LYS A 17 -2.47 -8.80 -6.59
N ILE A 18 -2.37 -8.20 -7.77
CA ILE A 18 -2.53 -6.76 -7.97
C ILE A 18 -3.92 -6.52 -8.59
N GLU A 19 -4.83 -5.95 -7.81
CA GLU A 19 -6.23 -5.70 -8.19
C GLU A 19 -6.38 -4.41 -9.03
N THR A 20 -5.64 -4.25 -10.14
CA THR A 20 -5.59 -2.98 -10.89
C THR A 20 -6.94 -2.54 -11.48
N ASN A 21 -7.84 -3.48 -11.77
CA ASN A 21 -9.11 -3.18 -12.44
C ASN A 21 -10.22 -2.76 -11.47
N ALA A 22 -10.09 -3.10 -10.19
CA ALA A 22 -11.13 -2.89 -9.17
C ALA A 22 -11.07 -1.50 -8.53
N TYR A 23 -9.98 -0.75 -8.72
CA TYR A 23 -9.76 0.55 -8.08
C TYR A 23 -9.56 1.67 -9.11
N GLN A 24 -9.84 2.90 -8.69
CA GLN A 24 -9.59 4.12 -9.44
C GLN A 24 -8.96 5.18 -8.53
N ILE A 25 -8.19 6.10 -9.10
CA ILE A 25 -7.57 7.18 -8.32
C ILE A 25 -8.68 8.09 -7.80
N ALA A 26 -8.69 8.34 -6.49
CA ALA A 26 -9.65 9.22 -5.85
C ALA A 26 -9.13 10.67 -5.86
N PRO A 27 -9.89 11.66 -6.37
CA PRO A 27 -9.51 13.05 -6.28
C PRO A 27 -9.61 13.54 -4.82
N LEU A 28 -8.55 14.19 -4.33
CA LEU A 28 -8.48 14.74 -2.96
C LEU A 28 -8.74 16.26 -2.91
N THR A 29 -9.14 16.86 -4.03
CA THR A 29 -9.10 18.30 -4.31
C THR A 29 -9.92 19.17 -3.34
N GLU A 30 -10.88 18.60 -2.62
CA GLU A 30 -11.78 19.35 -1.72
C GLU A 30 -11.48 19.14 -0.23
N GLN A 31 -10.45 18.35 0.12
CA GLN A 31 -10.19 17.93 1.50
C GLN A 31 -8.80 18.35 1.97
N THR A 32 -8.58 19.66 2.17
CA THR A 32 -7.29 20.24 2.59
C THR A 32 -6.69 19.53 3.81
N GLN A 33 -7.52 19.22 4.81
CA GLN A 33 -7.07 18.51 6.02
C GLN A 33 -6.54 17.09 5.72
N VAL A 34 -7.12 16.41 4.73
CA VAL A 34 -6.68 15.06 4.33
C VAL A 34 -5.34 15.12 3.60
N VAL A 35 -5.11 16.15 2.80
CA VAL A 35 -3.82 16.38 2.14
C VAL A 35 -2.72 16.57 3.19
N ASP A 36 -2.98 17.37 4.23
CA ASP A 36 -2.00 17.60 5.31
C ASP A 36 -1.63 16.30 6.05
N ILE A 37 -2.63 15.47 6.36
CA ILE A 37 -2.42 14.16 7.02
C ILE A 37 -1.59 13.23 6.13
N ILE A 38 -1.85 13.21 4.82
CA ILE A 38 -1.10 12.40 3.86
C ILE A 38 0.37 12.84 3.80
N GLN A 39 0.63 14.16 3.73
CA GLN A 39 1.99 14.69 3.68
C GLN A 39 2.78 14.40 4.97
N GLU A 40 2.13 14.46 6.14
CA GLU A 40 2.75 14.07 7.40
C GLU A 40 3.13 12.58 7.40
N ALA A 41 2.20 11.73 6.94
CA ALA A 41 2.42 10.29 6.85
C ALA A 41 3.58 9.95 5.90
N GLU A 42 3.63 10.56 4.72
CA GLU A 42 4.74 10.44 3.76
C GLU A 42 6.08 10.82 4.41
N SER A 43 6.13 11.97 5.08
CA SER A 43 7.34 12.45 5.76
C SER A 43 7.82 11.48 6.84
N LYS A 44 6.90 10.91 7.62
CA LYS A 44 7.22 9.95 8.67
C LYS A 44 7.73 8.63 8.10
N LEU A 45 7.06 8.11 7.08
CA LEU A 45 7.46 6.87 6.41
C LEU A 45 8.80 7.04 5.70
N ALA A 46 9.04 8.20 5.08
CA ALA A 46 10.32 8.48 4.44
C ALA A 46 11.48 8.49 5.44
N ARG A 47 11.27 9.06 6.64
CA ARG A 47 12.26 9.02 7.73
C ARG A 47 12.53 7.59 8.23
N MET A 48 11.50 6.75 8.29
CA MET A 48 11.62 5.37 8.78
C MET A 48 12.30 4.43 7.76
N THR A 49 12.03 4.64 6.47
CA THR A 49 12.51 3.77 5.39
C THR A 49 13.79 4.29 4.72
N GLY A 50 14.14 5.56 4.94
CA GLY A 50 15.25 6.23 4.28
C GLY A 50 15.03 6.46 2.78
N SER A 51 13.79 6.28 2.29
CA SER A 51 13.40 6.42 0.89
C SER A 51 12.22 7.38 0.75
N GLU A 52 12.15 8.13 -0.34
CA GLU A 52 10.97 8.93 -0.64
C GLU A 52 9.76 8.03 -0.88
N ILE A 53 8.63 8.35 -0.23
CA ILE A 53 7.40 7.57 -0.31
C ILE A 53 6.28 8.51 -0.72
N THR A 54 5.49 8.08 -1.70
CA THR A 54 4.28 8.76 -2.15
C THR A 54 3.06 7.89 -1.88
N LEU A 55 2.06 8.44 -1.22
CA LEU A 55 0.79 7.80 -0.95
C LEU A 55 -0.22 8.20 -2.04
N ILE A 56 -0.92 7.20 -2.59
CA ILE A 56 -1.93 7.41 -3.63
C ILE A 56 -3.27 6.94 -3.08
N ALA A 57 -4.25 7.84 -3.07
CA ALA A 57 -5.61 7.51 -2.68
C ALA A 57 -6.34 6.76 -3.82
N TYR A 58 -6.95 5.63 -3.47
CA TYR A 58 -7.76 4.83 -4.37
C TYR A 58 -9.16 4.65 -3.81
N SER A 59 -10.17 4.73 -4.68
CA SER A 59 -11.52 4.26 -4.39
C SER A 59 -11.83 3.01 -5.20
N LYS A 60 -12.62 2.11 -4.63
CA LYS A 60 -13.06 0.90 -5.33
C LYS A 60 -14.20 1.25 -6.27
N LYS A 61 -14.16 0.72 -7.49
CA LYS A 61 -15.23 0.92 -8.47
C LYS A 61 -16.52 0.29 -7.94
N GLY A 62 -17.58 1.10 -7.83
CA GLY A 62 -18.90 0.65 -7.39
C GLY A 62 -19.10 0.60 -5.87
N GLU A 63 -18.15 1.11 -5.08
CA GLU A 63 -18.35 1.38 -3.65
C GLU A 63 -18.76 2.86 -3.55
N GLU A 64 -20.06 3.13 -3.41
CA GLU A 64 -20.54 4.45 -3.00
C GLU A 64 -20.03 4.69 -1.57
N PRO A 65 -19.57 5.91 -1.21
CA PRO A 65 -19.08 6.16 0.13
C PRO A 65 -20.23 5.92 1.09
N ASP A 66 -20.14 4.86 1.89
CA ASP A 66 -21.04 4.60 3.00
C ASP A 66 -20.92 5.79 3.95
N GLY A 67 -21.85 6.74 3.79
CA GLY A 67 -22.02 7.86 4.69
C GLY A 67 -22.33 7.32 6.07
N GLU A 68 -21.42 7.58 7.01
CA GLU A 68 -21.70 7.42 8.43
C GLU A 68 -22.83 8.41 8.80
N ALA A 69 -23.98 7.85 9.15
CA ALA A 69 -25.22 8.55 9.49
C ALA A 69 -25.22 9.07 10.93
#